data_AF-A0A642UUM4-F1
#
_entry.id   AF-A0A642UUM4-F1
#
_cell.length_a   1.000
_cell.length_b   1.000
_cell.length_c   1.000
_cell.angle_alpha   90.00
_cell.angle_beta   90.00
_cell.angle_gamma   90.00
#
_symmetry.space_group_name_H-M   'P 1'
#
loop_
_entity.id
_entity.type
_entity.pdbx_description
1 polymer ?
#
loop_
_entity_poly.entity_id
_entity_poly.type
_entity_poly.pdbx_seq_one_letter_code
_entity_poly.pdbx_strand_id
1 'polypeptide(L)'
;MSSLEAQAASRKERLAQLRSLKRKAEGQPTDESNDSNNDLESKTTKFVSRNYDKEAGAPKIGFGGEPAAGEETIELVAEELEQNELEKLTSQANKPLDLSSLQPKSVNWDLKRELEPKLSILESRTENSIIRMVKDRLQSARDGDKS
;
A
#
# COMPACT_ATOMS: atom_id res chain seq x y z
N MET A 1 -31.13 3.72 -15.26
CA MET A 1 -30.50 4.71 -16.17
C MET A 1 -29.04 4.30 -16.33
N SER A 2 -28.63 3.91 -17.55
CA SER A 2 -27.25 3.45 -17.81
C SER A 2 -26.25 4.59 -17.66
N SER A 3 -25.02 4.31 -17.21
CA SER A 3 -23.93 5.28 -17.07
C SER A 3 -23.68 6.09 -18.36
N LEU A 4 -23.87 5.45 -19.52
CA LEU A 4 -23.72 6.08 -20.83
C LEU A 4 -24.76 7.18 -21.10
N GLU A 5 -26.00 6.97 -20.64
CA GLU A 5 -27.10 7.92 -20.81
C GLU A 5 -26.89 9.17 -19.94
N ALA A 6 -26.38 9.00 -18.72
CA ALA A 6 -26.03 10.10 -17.83
C ALA A 6 -24.88 10.97 -18.40
N GLN A 7 -23.90 10.34 -19.03
CA GLN A 7 -22.79 11.04 -19.69
C GLN A 7 -23.26 11.80 -20.94
N ALA A 8 -24.17 11.22 -21.72
CA ALA A 8 -24.78 11.87 -22.89
C ALA A 8 -25.61 13.11 -22.49
N ALA A 9 -26.41 13.01 -21.43
CA ALA A 9 -27.18 14.13 -20.87
C ALA A 9 -26.27 15.29 -20.41
N SER A 10 -25.20 14.98 -19.68
CA SER A 10 -24.23 15.97 -19.19
C SER A 10 -23.52 16.71 -20.34
N ARG A 11 -23.15 16.00 -21.42
CA ARG A 11 -22.56 16.62 -22.62
C ARG A 11 -23.55 17.55 -23.33
N LYS A 12 -24.82 17.15 -23.43
CA LYS A 12 -25.87 17.95 -24.06
C LYS A 12 -26.09 19.28 -23.34
N GLU A 13 -26.13 19.25 -22.02
CA GLU A 13 -26.27 20.45 -21.19
C GLU A 13 -25.08 21.40 -21.35
N ARG A 14 -23.85 20.87 -21.28
CA ARG A 14 -22.62 21.67 -21.50
C ARG A 14 -22.62 22.36 -22.86
N LEU A 15 -23.03 21.66 -23.92
CA LEU A 15 -23.13 22.25 -25.26
C LEU A 15 -24.22 23.32 -25.36
N ALA A 16 -25.34 23.17 -24.65
CA ALA A 16 -26.40 24.18 -24.61
C ALA A 16 -25.91 25.46 -23.93
N GLN A 17 -25.20 25.34 -22.80
CA GLN A 17 -24.58 26.48 -22.10
C GLN A 17 -23.60 27.22 -23.02
N LEU A 18 -22.71 26.50 -23.72
CA LEU A 18 -21.77 27.12 -24.66
C LEU A 18 -22.46 27.83 -25.82
N ARG A 19 -23.55 27.27 -26.37
CA ARG A 19 -24.34 27.92 -27.43
C ARG A 19 -25.03 29.19 -26.94
N SER A 20 -25.51 29.20 -25.69
CA SER A 20 -26.14 30.39 -25.10
C SER A 20 -25.14 31.53 -24.88
N LEU A 21 -23.91 31.21 -24.45
CA LEU A 21 -22.82 32.18 -24.29
C LEU A 21 -22.37 32.75 -25.64
N LYS A 22 -22.24 31.91 -26.68
CA LYS A 22 -21.89 32.38 -28.02
C LYS A 22 -22.93 33.37 -28.58
N ARG A 23 -24.23 33.06 -28.43
CA ARG A 23 -25.31 33.95 -28.90
C ARG A 23 -25.35 35.28 -28.13
N LYS A 24 -24.95 35.29 -26.85
CA LYS A 24 -24.81 36.51 -26.02
C LYS A 24 -23.67 37.40 -26.51
N ALA A 25 -22.57 36.82 -26.98
CA ALA A 25 -21.41 37.55 -27.49
C ALA A 25 -21.63 38.17 -28.88
N GLU A 26 -22.43 37.53 -29.74
CA GLU A 26 -22.71 38.01 -31.11
C GLU A 26 -23.80 39.10 -31.19
N GLY A 27 -24.34 39.55 -30.05
CA GLY A 27 -25.44 40.53 -29.96
C GLY A 27 -25.05 42.00 -29.84
N GLN A 28 -23.79 42.40 -30.06
CA GLN A 28 -23.39 43.81 -30.12
C GLN A 28 -22.74 44.12 -31.47
N PRO A 29 -23.28 45.07 -32.26
CA PRO A 29 -22.56 45.61 -33.41
C PRO A 29 -21.35 46.40 -32.89
N THR A 30 -20.17 46.04 -33.38
CA THR A 30 -18.91 46.77 -33.16
C THR A 30 -18.91 48.01 -34.06
N ASP A 31 -19.12 49.19 -33.47
CA ASP A 31 -18.78 50.47 -34.10
C ASP A 31 -17.37 50.88 -33.67
N GLU A 32 -16.51 51.07 -34.66
CA GLU A 32 -15.17 51.62 -34.50
C GLU A 32 -15.23 53.14 -34.31
N SER A 33 -14.46 53.68 -33.36
CA SER A 33 -13.80 54.97 -33.56
C SER A 33 -12.71 55.20 -32.52
N ASN A 34 -11.59 55.68 -33.03
CA ASN A 34 -10.30 55.86 -32.42
C ASN A 34 -10.18 57.24 -31.74
N ASP A 35 -9.43 57.26 -30.64
CA ASP A 35 -8.59 58.36 -30.14
C ASP A 35 -9.22 59.69 -29.67
N SER A 36 -9.13 59.97 -28.36
CA SER A 36 -8.26 61.04 -27.80
C SER A 36 -8.69 61.51 -26.40
N ASN A 37 -7.67 61.73 -25.55
CA ASN A 37 -7.58 62.67 -24.43
C ASN A 37 -7.94 62.23 -22.98
N ASN A 38 -6.86 62.15 -22.18
CA ASN A 38 -6.68 62.49 -20.77
C ASN A 38 -7.93 62.81 -19.93
N ASP A 39 -8.16 61.97 -18.92
CA ASP A 39 -8.38 62.45 -17.55
C ASP A 39 -8.03 61.36 -16.53
N LEU A 40 -6.98 61.62 -15.76
CA LEU A 40 -6.58 60.88 -14.57
C LEU A 40 -7.41 61.39 -13.40
N GLU A 41 -8.45 60.65 -13.00
CA GLU A 41 -8.73 60.44 -11.57
C GLU A 41 -9.82 59.38 -11.31
N SER A 42 -9.49 58.46 -10.39
CA SER A 42 -10.42 57.66 -9.60
C SER A 42 -11.19 56.49 -10.26
N LYS A 43 -10.49 55.68 -11.06
CA LYS A 43 -10.78 54.24 -11.07
C LYS A 43 -9.49 53.52 -10.75
N THR A 44 -9.18 53.40 -9.46
CA THR A 44 -8.11 52.47 -9.02
C THR A 44 -8.60 51.07 -9.36
N THR A 45 -8.43 50.67 -10.61
CA THR A 45 -8.41 49.28 -11.01
C THR A 45 -7.31 48.68 -10.16
N LYS A 46 -7.69 48.03 -9.06
CA LYS A 46 -6.74 47.33 -8.20
C LYS A 46 -6.10 46.28 -9.10
N PHE A 47 -4.94 46.60 -9.67
CA PHE A 47 -4.16 45.68 -10.47
C PHE A 47 -3.75 44.56 -9.52
N VAL A 48 -4.51 43.47 -9.53
CA VAL A 48 -4.13 42.24 -8.85
C VAL A 48 -3.07 41.63 -9.75
N SER A 49 -1.81 41.88 -9.42
CA SER A 49 -0.71 41.15 -10.05
C SER A 49 -0.92 39.67 -9.77
N ARG A 50 -1.15 38.89 -10.82
CA ARG A 50 -1.43 37.45 -10.73
C ARG A 50 -0.24 36.66 -10.18
N ASN A 51 0.96 37.23 -10.32
CA ASN A 51 2.24 36.60 -10.01
C ASN A 51 2.95 37.29 -8.84
N TYR A 52 2.27 38.11 -8.02
CA TYR A 52 2.88 38.79 -6.87
C TYR A 52 2.06 38.51 -5.61
N ASP A 53 2.74 38.07 -4.57
CA ASP A 53 2.13 37.91 -3.25
C ASP A 53 2.34 39.17 -2.42
N LYS A 54 1.25 39.75 -1.94
CA LYS A 54 1.27 41.02 -1.19
C LYS A 54 1.74 40.85 0.24
N GLU A 55 1.51 39.68 0.85
CA GLU A 55 1.93 39.38 2.22
C GLU A 55 3.43 39.08 2.27
N ALA A 56 3.94 38.32 1.29
CA ALA A 56 5.36 37.97 1.20
C ALA A 56 6.22 39.04 0.49
N GLY A 57 5.59 40.03 -0.17
CA GLY A 57 6.30 41.09 -0.90
C GLY A 57 7.16 40.60 -2.07
N ALA A 58 6.92 39.39 -2.57
CA ALA A 58 7.78 38.69 -3.51
C ALA A 58 6.98 38.12 -4.70
N PRO A 59 7.66 37.85 -5.84
CA PRO A 59 7.04 37.11 -6.94
C PRO A 59 6.53 35.76 -6.45
N LYS A 60 5.29 35.41 -6.81
CA LYS A 60 4.67 34.12 -6.54
C LYS A 60 5.36 33.05 -7.38
N ILE A 61 6.44 32.48 -6.84
CA ILE A 61 7.17 31.37 -7.43
C ILE A 61 6.34 30.11 -7.12
N GLY A 62 5.89 29.40 -8.16
CA GLY A 62 5.04 28.20 -8.03
C GLY A 62 5.71 26.97 -7.39
N PHE A 63 6.83 27.17 -6.68
CA PHE A 63 7.68 26.14 -6.07
C PHE A 63 7.85 26.39 -4.57
N GLY A 64 6.77 26.79 -3.89
CA GLY A 64 6.79 27.07 -2.45
C GLY A 64 6.89 25.84 -1.55
N GLY A 65 6.86 24.63 -2.13
CA GLY A 65 7.01 23.38 -1.40
C GLY A 65 7.93 22.44 -2.16
N GLU A 66 8.67 21.61 -1.43
CA GLU A 66 9.39 20.48 -2.02
C GLU A 66 8.38 19.61 -2.78
N PRO A 67 8.66 19.23 -4.04
CA PRO A 67 7.72 18.46 -4.85
C PRO A 67 7.42 17.07 -4.26
N ALA A 68 8.25 16.60 -3.34
CA ALA A 68 8.12 15.33 -2.64
C ALA A 68 7.57 15.47 -1.21
N ALA A 69 7.19 16.68 -0.77
CA ALA A 69 6.68 16.89 0.59
C ALA A 69 5.33 16.17 0.79
N GLY A 70 5.38 15.00 1.42
CA GLY A 70 4.20 14.21 1.80
C GLY A 70 3.87 13.02 0.91
N GLU A 71 4.69 12.72 -0.11
CA GLU A 71 4.59 11.48 -0.88
C GLU A 71 5.67 10.49 -0.40
N GLU A 72 5.29 9.22 -0.18
CA GLU A 72 6.24 8.15 0.12
C GLU A 72 7.12 7.91 -1.11
N THR A 73 8.33 8.47 -1.11
CA THR A 73 9.31 8.23 -2.18
C THR A 73 10.04 6.91 -1.94
N ILE A 74 10.52 6.30 -3.03
CA ILE A 74 11.30 5.06 -2.97
C ILE A 74 12.58 5.26 -2.14
N GLU A 75 13.13 6.47 -2.16
CA GLU A 75 14.33 6.84 -1.40
C GLU A 75 14.07 6.78 0.12
N LEU A 76 12.93 7.32 0.58
CA LEU A 76 12.54 7.26 2.00
C LEU A 76 12.33 5.82 2.47
N VAL A 77 11.64 4.99 1.66
CA VAL A 77 11.41 3.58 1.99
C VAL A 77 12.72 2.78 2.03
N ALA A 78 13.66 3.09 1.12
CA ALA A 78 14.97 2.45 1.11
C ALA A 78 15.78 2.82 2.37
N GLU A 79 15.78 4.10 2.75
CA GLU A 79 16.46 4.57 3.96
C GLU A 79 15.87 3.94 5.23
N GLU A 80 14.54 3.86 5.33
CA GLU A 80 13.86 3.17 6.44
C GLU A 80 14.23 1.68 6.50
N LEU A 81 14.30 0.99 5.36
CA LEU A 81 14.71 -0.42 5.31
C LEU A 81 16.15 -0.60 5.78
N GLU A 82 17.07 0.25 5.32
CA GLU A 82 18.47 0.21 5.75
C GLU A 82 18.60 0.44 7.25
N GLN A 83 17.90 1.44 7.80
CA GLN A 83 17.88 1.70 9.25
C GLN A 83 17.33 0.51 10.03
N ASN A 84 16.22 -0.07 9.59
CA ASN A 84 15.62 -1.26 10.22
C ASN A 84 16.56 -2.48 10.16
N GLU A 85 17.27 -2.70 9.07
CA GLU A 85 18.23 -3.79 8.91
C GLU A 85 19.41 -3.61 9.89
N LEU A 86 19.96 -2.40 9.98
CA LEU A 86 21.05 -2.06 10.90
C LEU A 86 20.62 -2.23 12.37
N GLU A 87 19.42 -1.81 12.74
CA GLU A 87 18.88 -2.01 14.08
C GLU A 87 18.70 -3.49 14.43
N LYS A 88 18.26 -4.33 13.48
CA LYS A 88 18.17 -5.78 13.67
C LYS A 88 19.54 -6.42 13.85
N LEU A 89 20.52 -6.03 13.02
CA LEU A 89 21.88 -6.55 13.09
C LEU A 89 22.56 -6.16 14.40
N THR A 90 22.42 -4.91 14.85
CA THR A 90 22.95 -4.47 16.15
C THR A 90 22.24 -5.17 17.31
N SER A 91 20.93 -5.36 17.24
CA SER A 91 20.17 -6.14 18.24
C SER A 91 20.60 -7.61 18.30
N GLN A 92 20.90 -8.21 17.15
CA GLN A 92 21.39 -9.59 17.06
C GLN A 92 22.84 -9.72 17.55
N ALA A 93 23.69 -8.72 17.28
CA ALA A 93 25.06 -8.67 17.78
C ALA A 93 25.11 -8.47 19.31
N ASN A 94 24.17 -7.69 19.86
CA ASN A 94 24.00 -7.46 21.29
C ASN A 94 23.24 -8.59 22.01
N LYS A 95 22.73 -9.59 21.26
CA LYS A 95 22.10 -10.76 21.85
C LYS A 95 23.17 -11.54 22.63
N PRO A 96 22.95 -11.84 23.92
CA PRO A 96 23.90 -12.64 24.68
C PRO A 96 24.13 -13.97 23.97
N LEU A 97 25.41 -14.35 23.83
CA LEU A 97 25.82 -15.57 23.15
C LEU A 97 25.04 -16.76 23.72
N ASP A 98 24.26 -17.44 22.88
CA ASP A 98 23.50 -18.60 23.32
C ASP A 98 24.43 -19.80 23.51
N LEU A 99 24.87 -19.99 24.75
CA LEU A 99 25.80 -21.05 25.16
C LEU A 99 25.30 -22.46 24.80
N SER A 100 23.99 -22.64 24.59
CA SER A 100 23.44 -23.95 24.17
C SER A 100 23.81 -24.30 22.73
N SER A 101 23.99 -23.29 21.86
CA SER A 101 24.37 -23.46 20.46
C SER A 101 25.88 -23.66 20.28
N LEU A 102 26.69 -23.18 21.23
CA LEU A 102 28.15 -23.37 21.24
C LEU A 102 28.59 -24.66 21.92
N GLN A 103 27.70 -25.35 22.64
CA GLN A 103 28.04 -26.62 23.26
C GLN A 103 28.28 -27.69 22.18
N PRO A 104 29.33 -28.54 22.32
CA PRO A 104 29.51 -29.68 21.43
C PRO A 104 28.28 -30.58 21.53
N LYS A 105 27.80 -31.05 20.38
CA LYS A 105 26.66 -31.97 20.35
C LYS A 105 27.00 -33.24 21.14
N SER A 106 26.00 -33.84 21.78
CA SER A 106 26.17 -35.09 22.53
C SER A 106 26.85 -36.15 21.66
N VAL A 107 27.79 -36.93 22.21
CA VAL A 107 28.52 -38.00 21.48
C VAL A 107 27.56 -38.96 20.76
N ASN A 108 26.39 -39.23 21.36
CA ASN A 108 25.37 -40.13 20.84
C ASN A 108 24.39 -39.50 19.84
N TRP A 109 24.59 -38.24 19.44
CA TRP A 109 23.61 -37.53 18.60
C TRP A 109 23.48 -38.16 17.22
N ASP A 110 24.60 -38.66 16.70
CA ASP A 110 24.67 -39.28 15.40
C ASP A 110 23.98 -40.65 15.42
N LEU A 111 24.22 -41.44 16.47
CA LEU A 111 23.52 -42.70 16.67
C LEU A 111 22.00 -42.47 16.75
N LYS A 112 21.55 -41.43 17.47
CA LYS A 112 20.13 -41.09 17.52
C LYS A 112 19.59 -40.77 16.13
N ARG A 113 20.29 -39.94 15.37
CA ARG A 113 19.92 -39.55 14.00
C ARG A 113 19.86 -40.75 13.05
N GLU A 114 20.78 -41.69 13.16
CA GLU A 114 20.81 -42.89 12.32
C GLU A 114 19.80 -43.97 12.73
N LEU A 115 19.46 -44.04 14.04
CA LEU A 115 18.54 -45.04 14.59
C LEU A 115 17.08 -44.63 14.44
N GLU A 116 16.77 -43.34 14.56
CA GLU A 116 15.42 -42.77 14.42
C GLU A 116 14.67 -43.21 13.14
N PRO A 117 15.26 -43.17 11.92
CA PRO A 117 14.57 -43.63 10.71
C PRO A 117 14.36 -45.15 10.67
N LYS A 118 15.22 -45.92 11.34
CA LYS A 118 15.05 -47.38 11.44
C LYS A 118 13.95 -47.74 12.43
N LEU A 119 13.88 -47.02 13.55
CA LEU A 119 12.84 -47.19 14.56
C LEU A 119 11.48 -46.73 14.06
N SER A 120 11.36 -45.63 13.32
CA SER A 120 10.06 -45.13 12.84
C SER A 120 9.31 -46.14 11.96
N ILE A 121 10.06 -46.86 11.12
CA ILE A 121 9.55 -47.95 10.28
C ILE A 121 9.06 -49.13 11.12
N LEU A 122 9.79 -49.46 12.20
CA LEU A 122 9.42 -50.54 13.12
C LEU A 122 8.21 -50.14 13.96
N GLU A 123 8.18 -48.92 14.47
CA GLU A 123 7.13 -48.34 15.32
C GLU A 123 5.77 -48.33 14.62
N SER A 124 5.73 -47.95 13.35
CA SER A 124 4.51 -48.04 12.55
C SER A 124 3.98 -49.47 12.43
N ARG A 125 4.88 -50.46 12.28
CA ARG A 125 4.49 -51.88 12.19
C ARG A 125 4.04 -52.42 13.53
N THR A 126 4.70 -52.06 14.62
CA THR A 126 4.30 -52.47 15.97
C THR A 126 2.95 -51.89 16.33
N GLU A 127 2.70 -50.61 16.03
CA GLU A 127 1.41 -49.97 16.29
C GLU A 127 0.28 -50.66 15.49
N ASN A 128 0.49 -50.91 14.20
CA ASN A 128 -0.47 -51.66 13.38
C ASN A 128 -0.75 -53.08 13.94
N SER A 129 0.28 -53.76 14.45
CA SER A 129 0.11 -55.08 15.08
C SER A 129 -0.67 -54.99 16.39
N ILE A 130 -0.40 -53.97 17.21
CA ILE A 130 -1.13 -53.70 18.45
C ILE A 130 -2.60 -53.46 18.14
N ILE A 131 -2.90 -52.59 17.16
CA ILE A 131 -4.27 -52.31 16.71
C ILE A 131 -4.97 -53.60 16.26
N ARG A 132 -4.29 -54.45 15.48
CA ARG A 132 -4.86 -55.73 15.05
C ARG A 132 -5.15 -56.66 16.23
N MET A 133 -4.21 -56.81 17.16
CA MET A 133 -4.41 -57.65 18.35
C MET A 133 -5.55 -57.14 19.23
N VAL A 134 -5.67 -55.83 19.40
CA VAL A 134 -6.76 -55.20 20.16
C VAL A 134 -8.10 -55.44 19.46
N LYS A 135 -8.15 -55.27 18.13
CA LYS A 135 -9.36 -55.55 17.34
C LYS A 135 -9.81 -57.00 17.47
N ASP A 136 -8.89 -57.95 17.32
CA ASP A 136 -9.19 -59.38 17.41
C ASP A 136 -9.71 -59.73 18.82
N ARG A 137 -9.06 -59.20 19.86
CA ARG A 137 -9.52 -59.38 21.25
C ARG A 137 -10.93 -58.83 21.49
N LEU A 138 -11.23 -57.64 20.97
CA LEU A 138 -12.55 -57.02 21.12
C LEU A 138 -13.64 -57.79 20.35
N GLN A 139 -13.31 -58.33 19.17
CA GLN A 139 -14.21 -59.18 18.41
C GLN A 139 -14.49 -60.50 19.14
N SER A 140 -13.45 -61.19 19.62
CA SER A 140 -13.62 -62.44 20.39
C SER A 140 -14.44 -62.22 21.67
N ALA A 141 -14.24 -61.11 22.39
CA ALA A 141 -15.06 -60.78 23.55
C ALA A 141 -16.54 -60.58 23.16
N ARG A 142 -16.80 -59.86 22.06
CA ARG A 142 -18.16 -59.62 21.56
C ARG A 142 -18.87 -60.88 21.08
N ASP A 143 -18.17 -61.80 20.44
CA ASP A 143 -18.75 -63.04 19.91
C ASP A 143 -18.95 -64.09 21.02
N GLY A 144 -18.10 -64.08 22.04
CA GLY A 144 -18.27 -64.86 23.26
C GLY A 144 -19.48 -64.43 24.11
N ASP A 145 -19.79 -63.13 24.17
CA ASP A 145 -21.00 -62.62 24.84
C ASP A 145 -22.31 -62.89 24.06
N LYS A 146 -22.21 -63.27 22.77
CA LYS A 146 -23.37 -63.51 21.89
C LYS A 146 -23.74 -64.98 21.72
N SER A 147 -22.91 -65.90 22.20
CA SER A 147 -23.14 -67.35 22.18
C SER A 147 -23.63 -67.83 23.54
#